data_AF-A0A835AAH0-F1
#
_entry.id   AF-A0A835AAH0-F1
#
_cell.length_a   1.000
_cell.length_b   1.000
_cell.length_c   1.000
_cell.angle_alpha   90.00
_cell.angle_beta   90.00
_cell.angle_gamma   90.00
#
_symmetry.space_group_name_H-M   'P 1'
#
loop_
_entity.id
_entity.type
_entity.pdbx_description
1 polymer ?
#
loop_
_entity_poly.entity_id
_entity_poly.type
_entity_poly.pdbx_seq_one_letter_code
_entity_poly.pdbx_strand_id
1 'polypeptide(L)' 'MVRGRAAKLVLGDDEFRLNPIQRWPMVHAMLDLLLHRFEWTLPQEVKENGVDMSESLGLTMIMATPLQATAKSV' A
#
# COMPACT_ATOMS: atom_id res chain seq x y z
N MET A 1 19.22 -2.75 36.09
CA MET A 1 17.99 -2.89 35.27
C MET A 1 18.17 -2.08 33.99
N VAL A 2 18.68 -2.72 32.94
CA VAL A 2 19.03 -2.08 31.66
C VAL A 2 17.83 -2.16 30.73
N ARG A 3 17.23 -1.02 30.36
CA ARG A 3 16.13 -0.97 29.37
C ARG A 3 16.70 -1.10 27.96
N GLY A 4 16.16 -2.07 27.22
CA GLY A 4 16.62 -2.48 25.90
C GLY A 4 16.49 -1.39 24.84
N ARG A 5 17.48 -1.36 23.94
CA ARG A 5 17.47 -0.57 22.70
C ARG A 5 16.53 -1.25 21.71
N ALA A 6 15.44 -0.58 21.33
CA ALA A 6 14.69 -0.95 20.13
C ALA A 6 15.57 -0.65 18.92
N ALA A 7 15.78 -1.66 18.06
CA ALA A 7 16.49 -1.52 16.81
C ALA A 7 15.80 -0.45 15.96
N LYS A 8 16.51 0.67 15.72
CA LYS A 8 16.09 1.66 14.74
C LYS A 8 16.27 1.02 13.37
N LEU A 9 15.16 0.66 12.72
CA LEU A 9 15.14 0.23 11.33
C LEU A 9 15.72 1.38 10.50
N VAL A 10 16.91 1.18 9.96
CA VAL A 10 17.55 2.12 9.04
C VAL A 10 16.87 1.96 7.69
N LEU A 11 15.78 2.70 7.49
CA LEU A 11 15.31 3.05 6.15
C LEU A 11 15.85 4.46 5.89
N GLY A 12 16.72 4.60 4.88
CA GLY A 12 17.63 5.73 4.69
C GLY A 12 17.00 7.11 4.86
N ASP A 13 17.54 7.87 5.83
CA ASP A 13 16.98 9.13 6.32
C ASP A 13 17.56 10.40 5.65
N ASP A 14 18.53 10.29 4.73
CA ASP A 14 19.31 11.48 4.30
C ASP A 14 18.99 12.08 2.92
N GLU A 15 18.19 11.43 2.07
CA GLU A 15 17.88 11.98 0.73
C GLU A 15 16.56 12.78 0.64
N PHE A 16 15.68 12.65 1.64
CA PHE A 16 14.36 13.31 1.65
C PHE A 16 14.34 14.73 2.23
N ARG A 17 15.47 15.25 2.73
CA ARG A 17 15.49 16.53 3.46
C ARG A 17 15.41 17.78 2.58
N LEU A 18 15.55 17.68 1.25
CA LEU A 18 15.70 18.86 0.37
C LEU A 18 14.76 18.92 -0.84
N ASN A 19 13.51 18.44 -0.71
CA ASN A 19 12.49 18.77 -1.73
C ASN A 19 11.07 18.88 -1.14
N PRO A 20 10.57 20.09 -0.83
CA PRO A 20 9.24 20.27 -0.23
C PRO A 20 8.07 19.91 -1.17
N ILE A 21 8.35 19.72 -2.47
CA ILE A 21 7.37 19.37 -3.52
C ILE A 21 7.17 17.83 -3.59
N GLN A 22 8.08 17.04 -3.01
CA GLN A 22 8.07 15.57 -3.07
C GLN A 22 7.37 14.90 -1.87
N ARG A 23 6.87 15.67 -0.89
CA ARG A 23 5.94 15.12 0.09
C ARG A 23 4.64 14.86 -0.68
N TRP A 24 4.20 13.60 -0.78
CA TRP A 24 2.92 13.22 -1.38
C TRP A 24 1.84 13.02 -0.31
N PRO A 25 1.48 14.03 0.52
CA PRO A 25 0.45 13.87 1.56
C PRO A 25 -0.91 13.59 0.94
N MET A 26 -1.11 13.93 -0.34
CA MET A 26 -2.38 13.71 -1.02
C MET A 26 -2.63 12.23 -1.31
N VAL A 27 -1.60 11.48 -1.73
CA VAL A 27 -1.73 10.03 -1.93
C VAL A 27 -2.02 9.35 -0.59
N HIS A 28 -1.31 9.74 0.48
CA HIS A 28 -1.57 9.22 1.82
C HIS A 28 -2.98 9.57 2.32
N ALA A 29 -3.44 10.81 2.15
CA ALA A 29 -4.77 11.22 2.58
C ALA A 29 -5.89 10.56 1.74
N MET A 30 -5.69 10.39 0.43
CA MET A 30 -6.64 9.68 -0.43
C MET A 30 -6.73 8.21 -0.05
N LEU A 31 -5.60 7.54 0.18
CA LEU A 31 -5.57 6.15 0.64
C LEU A 31 -6.24 6.01 2.00
N ASP A 32 -5.94 6.91 2.94
CA ASP A 32 -6.56 6.89 4.27
C ASP A 32 -8.08 7.04 4.17
N LEU A 33 -8.59 7.99 3.38
CA LEU A 33 -10.02 8.16 3.17
C LEU A 33 -10.67 6.92 2.53
N LEU A 34 -10.03 6.33 1.52
CA LEU A 34 -10.54 5.13 0.85
C LEU A 34 -10.58 3.91 1.77
N LEU A 35 -9.58 3.75 2.64
CA LEU A 35 -9.50 2.63 3.56
C LEU A 35 -10.41 2.81 4.77
N HIS A 36 -10.60 4.05 5.26
CA HIS A 36 -11.44 4.32 6.43
C HIS A 36 -12.94 4.29 6.11
N ARG A 37 -13.33 4.79 4.92
CA ARG A 37 -14.75 5.03 4.62
C ARG A 37 -15.43 3.85 3.92
N PHE A 38 -14.65 2.90 3.41
CA PHE A 38 -15.16 1.77 2.65
C PHE A 38 -14.67 0.45 3.22
N GLU A 39 -15.59 -0.49 3.33
CA GLU A 39 -15.23 -1.88 3.52
C GLU A 39 -14.88 -2.49 2.17
N TRP A 40 -13.64 -2.93 2.04
CA TRP A 40 -13.15 -3.56 0.82
C TRP A 40 -13.39 -5.06 0.87
N THR A 41 -14.12 -5.57 -0.12
CA THR A 41 -14.42 -6.99 -0.24
C THR A 41 -13.92 -7.53 -1.58
N LEU A 42 -13.35 -8.73 -1.57
CA LEU A 42 -12.95 -9.41 -2.79
C LEU A 42 -14.18 -10.06 -3.46
N PRO A 43 -14.23 -10.08 -4.80
CA PRO A 43 -15.20 -10.88 -5.56
C PRO A 43 -15.14 -12.35 -5.13
N GLN A 44 -16.28 -13.02 -5.16
CA GLN A 44 -16.40 -14.40 -4.67
C GLN A 44 -15.45 -15.35 -5.42
N GLU A 45 -15.27 -15.16 -6.74
CA GLU A 45 -14.37 -15.99 -7.55
C GLU A 45 -12.90 -15.91 -7.11
N VAL A 46 -12.48 -14.77 -6.54
CA VAL A 46 -11.10 -14.54 -6.07
C VAL A 46 -10.94 -14.99 -4.62
N LYS A 47 -12.00 -14.95 -3.80
CA LYS A 47 -11.97 -15.51 -2.44
C LYS A 47 -11.72 -17.01 -2.43
N GLU A 48 -12.24 -17.74 -3.41
CA GLU A 48 -12.13 -19.19 -3.50
C GLU A 48 -10.82 -19.63 -4.18
N ASN A 49 -10.38 -18.91 -5.21
CA ASN A 49 -9.20 -19.27 -6.02
C ASN A 49 -7.90 -18.57 -5.59
N GLY A 50 -7.99 -17.62 -4.67
CA GLY A 50 -6.86 -16.79 -4.23
C GLY A 50 -6.55 -15.64 -5.19
N VAL A 51 -5.71 -14.71 -4.71
CA VAL A 51 -5.22 -13.57 -5.48
C VAL A 51 -3.93 -13.97 -6.19
N ASP A 52 -3.92 -13.89 -7.52
CA ASP A 52 -2.70 -13.98 -8.30
C ASP A 52 -1.88 -12.68 -8.16
N MET A 53 -0.76 -12.77 -7.45
CA MET A 53 0.18 -11.66 -7.25
C MET A 53 1.35 -11.69 -8.25
N SER A 54 1.27 -12.52 -9.29
CA SER A 54 2.25 -12.53 -10.36
C SER A 54 2.35 -11.15 -11.02
N GLU A 55 3.57 -10.72 -11.33
CA GLU A 55 3.82 -9.44 -11.99
C GLU A 55 3.95 -9.65 -13.52
N SER A 56 3.34 -8.76 -14.30
CA SER A 56 3.66 -8.63 -15.72
C SER A 56 4.85 -7.71 -15.87
N LEU A 57 5.96 -8.26 -16.36
CA LEU A 57 7.19 -7.50 -16.59
C LEU A 57 7.04 -6.59 -17.81
N GLY A 58 7.01 -5.27 -17.58
CA GLY A 58 6.96 -4.20 -18.58
C GLY A 58 7.68 -2.93 -18.11
N LEU A 59 7.42 -1.78 -18.74
CA LEU A 59 7.97 -0.46 -18.33
C LEU A 59 7.61 -0.06 -16.88
N THR A 60 6.57 -0.68 -16.33
CA THR A 60 6.10 -0.55 -14.96
C THR A 60 5.75 -1.94 -14.43
N MET A 61 6.06 -2.23 -13.17
CA MET A 61 5.61 -3.45 -12.49
C MET A 61 4.10 -3.32 -12.24
N ILE A 62 3.30 -4.00 -13.06
CA ILE A 62 1.86 -4.15 -12.86
C ILE A 62 1.57 -5.62 -12.55
N MET A 63 0.50 -5.91 -11.81
CA MET A 63 0.06 -7.30 -11.62
C MET A 63 -0.39 -7.88 -12.96
N ALA A 64 -0.06 -9.15 -13.20
CA ALA A 64 -0.46 -9.92 -14.37
C ALA A 64 -1.99 -10.02 -14.47
N THR A 65 -2.64 -10.17 -13.32
CA THR A 65 -4.09 -10.10 -13.17
C THR A 65 -4.44 -8.86 -12.34
N PRO A 66 -5.16 -7.85 -12.89
CA PRO A 66 -5.51 -6.65 -12.13
C PRO A 66 -6.38 -6.97 -10.91
N LEU A 67 -6.00 -6.46 -9.73
CA LEU A 67 -6.78 -6.64 -8.50
C LEU A 67 -8.16 -6.00 -8.64
N GLN A 68 -9.18 -6.81 -8.41
CA GLN A 68 -10.56 -6.36 -8.34
C GLN A 68 -10.97 -6.30 -6.87
N ALA A 69 -11.45 -5.13 -6.42
CA ALA A 69 -11.96 -4.94 -5.07
C ALA A 69 -13.26 -4.15 -5.13
N THR A 70 -14.29 -4.64 -4.42
CA THR A 70 -15.57 -3.98 -4.33
C THR A 70 -15.63 -3.18 -3.04
N ALA A 71 -15.69 -1.86 -3.17
CA ALA A 71 -15.91 -0.93 -2.06
C ALA A 71 -17.39 -0.95 -1.68
N LYS A 72 -17.69 -1.26 -0.41
CA LYS A 72 -19.01 -1.08 0.18
C LYS A 72 -18.97 0.13 1.09
N SER A 73 -19.90 1.07 0.91
CA SER A 73 -20.09 2.13 1.91
C SER A 73 -20.64 1.48 3.16
N VAL A 74 -19.98 1.74 4.29
CA VAL A 74 -20.59 1.59 5.61
C VAL A 74 -21.73 2.60 5.76
#